data_AF-A0AAU9U0C0-F1
#
_entry.id   AF-A0AAU9U0C0-F1
#
_cell.length_a   1.000
_cell.length_b   1.000
_cell.length_c   1.000
_cell.angle_alpha   90.00
_cell.angle_beta   90.00
_cell.angle_gamma   90.00
#
_symmetry.space_group_name_H-M   'P 1'
#
loop_
_entity.id
_entity.type
_entity.pdbx_description
1 polymer ?
#
loop_
_entity_poly.entity_id
_entity_poly.type
_entity_poly.pdbx_seq_one_letter_code
_entity_poly.pdbx_strand_id
1 'polypeptide(L)'
;MERILSNQLLAYLEENDLLSDRQYSFRRKRSTGDLLAYATHIWSKTREIWRSHSLDISKAFDTVWHDGLISKLPPYGLPHFALCLDI
;
A
#
# COMPACT_ATOMS: atom_id res chain seq x y z
N MET A 1 -2.28 21.42 1.27
CA MET A 1 -0.94 21.07 0.73
C MET A 1 -0.75 19.56 0.67
N GLU A 2 -1.01 18.85 1.77
CA GLU A 2 -0.94 17.38 1.87
C GLU A 2 -1.63 16.61 0.74
N ARG A 3 -2.87 16.98 0.38
CA ARG A 3 -3.61 16.30 -0.69
C ARG A 3 -2.92 16.39 -2.06
N ILE A 4 -2.18 17.46 -2.33
CA ILE A 4 -1.45 17.64 -3.58
C ILE A 4 -0.22 16.73 -3.57
N LEU A 5 0.56 16.76 -2.48
CA LEU A 5 1.73 15.90 -2.28
C LEU A 5 1.35 14.42 -2.34
N SER A 6 0.28 14.01 -1.64
CA SER A 6 -0.23 12.64 -1.66
C SER A 6 -0.64 12.19 -3.06
N ASN A 7 -1.32 13.05 -3.84
CA ASN A 7 -1.68 12.74 -5.21
C ASN A 7 -0.46 12.60 -6.13
N GLN A 8 0.54 13.48 -5.98
CA GLN A 8 1.78 13.41 -6.76
C GLN A 8 2.59 12.15 -6.43
N LEU A 9 2.72 11.83 -5.15
CA LEU A 9 3.41 10.63 -4.68
C LEU A 9 2.69 9.36 -5.18
N LEU A 10 1.38 9.29 -5.05
CA LEU A 10 0.60 8.15 -5.56
C LEU A 10 0.74 8.01 -7.08
N ALA A 11 0.69 9.12 -7.83
CA ALA A 11 0.89 9.07 -9.27
C ALA A 11 2.28 8.53 -9.64
N TYR A 12 3.34 9.00 -8.96
CA TYR A 12 4.70 8.51 -9.17
C TYR A 12 4.82 7.00 -8.86
N LEU A 13 4.27 6.57 -7.71
CA LEU A 13 4.32 5.16 -7.29
C LEU A 13 3.53 4.24 -8.25
N GLU A 14 2.44 4.74 -8.83
CA GLU A 14 1.66 4.00 -9.84
C GLU A 14 2.34 3.98 -11.21
N GLU A 15 2.94 5.08 -11.65
CA GLU A 15 3.62 5.18 -12.96
C GLU A 15 4.91 4.37 -13.03
N ASN A 16 5.56 4.14 -11.88
CA ASN A 16 6.78 3.34 -11.78
C ASN A 16 6.53 1.89 -11.29
N ASP A 17 5.26 1.44 -11.23
CA ASP A 17 4.86 0.10 -10.79
C ASP A 17 5.45 -0.31 -9.41
N LEU A 18 5.58 0.66 -8.49
CA LEU A 18 6.19 0.45 -7.18
C LEU A 18 5.22 -0.12 -6.13
N LEU A 19 3.91 -0.09 -6.43
CA LEU A 19 2.87 -0.66 -5.59
C LEU A 19 2.49 -2.06 -6.06
N SER A 20 2.30 -2.97 -5.10
CA SER A 20 1.82 -4.31 -5.41
C SER A 20 0.47 -4.28 -6.12
N ASP A 21 0.30 -5.16 -7.10
CA ASP A 21 -0.97 -5.42 -7.75
C ASP A 21 -2.03 -6.04 -6.85
N ARG A 22 -1.68 -6.45 -5.63
CA ARG A 22 -2.65 -6.92 -4.64
C ARG A 22 -2.97 -5.88 -3.57
N GLN A 23 -2.51 -4.63 -3.75
CA GLN A 23 -2.90 -3.51 -2.91
C GLN A 23 -4.19 -2.87 -3.47
N TYR A 24 -5.26 -2.90 -2.67
CA TYR A 24 -6.57 -2.38 -3.06
C TYR A 24 -6.96 -1.10 -2.30
N SER A 25 -6.34 -0.85 -1.15
CA SER A 25 -6.53 0.38 -0.37
C SER A 25 -5.70 1.53 -0.94
N PHE A 26 -6.23 2.75 -0.84
CA PHE A 26 -5.56 4.01 -1.21
C PHE A 26 -5.09 4.13 -2.67
N ARG A 27 -5.56 3.26 -3.57
CA ARG A 27 -5.30 3.34 -5.01
C ARG A 27 -6.53 3.81 -5.77
N ARG A 28 -6.31 4.55 -6.85
CA ARG A 28 -7.42 4.96 -7.72
C ARG A 28 -7.98 3.72 -8.42
N LYS A 29 -9.31 3.68 -8.60
CA LYS A 29 -10.02 2.60 -9.30
C LYS A 29 -9.88 1.21 -8.66
N ARG A 30 -9.47 1.12 -7.40
CA ARG A 30 -9.49 -0.11 -6.61
C ARG A 30 -10.29 0.12 -5.34
N SER A 31 -11.10 -0.87 -4.99
CA SER A 31 -11.98 -0.84 -3.84
C SER A 31 -11.84 -2.09 -3.00
N THR A 32 -12.33 -2.03 -1.76
CA THR A 32 -12.45 -3.21 -0.90
C THR A 32 -13.37 -4.27 -1.53
N GLY A 33 -14.34 -3.86 -2.36
CA GLY A 33 -15.19 -4.78 -3.12
C GLY A 33 -14.40 -5.59 -4.15
N ASP A 34 -13.43 -4.98 -4.82
CA ASP A 34 -12.56 -5.68 -5.78
C ASP A 34 -11.68 -6.71 -5.07
N LEU A 35 -11.16 -6.37 -3.88
CA LEU A 35 -10.40 -7.31 -3.05
C LEU A 35 -11.29 -8.50 -2.61
N LEU A 36 -12.52 -8.22 -2.18
CA LEU A 36 -13.46 -9.26 -1.76
C LEU A 36 -13.83 -10.19 -2.93
N ALA A 37 -14.12 -9.62 -4.10
CA ALA A 37 -14.40 -10.38 -5.31
C ALA A 37 -13.19 -11.27 -5.70
N TYR A 38 -11.99 -10.71 -5.65
CA TYR A 38 -10.75 -11.45 -5.92
C TYR A 38 -10.50 -12.58 -4.92
N ALA A 39 -10.65 -12.33 -3.62
CA ALA A 39 -10.50 -13.34 -2.59
C ALA A 39 -11.53 -14.47 -2.74
N THR A 40 -12.79 -14.12 -3.01
CA THR A 40 -13.87 -15.10 -3.26
C THR A 40 -13.58 -15.93 -4.51
N HIS A 41 -13.02 -15.31 -5.55
CA HIS A 41 -12.64 -16.00 -6.78
C HIS A 41 -11.50 -17.00 -6.56
N ILE A 42 -10.48 -16.66 -5.77
CA ILE A 42 -9.41 -17.59 -5.39
C ILE A 42 -9.99 -18.75 -4.58
N TRP A 43 -10.88 -18.44 -3.64
CA TRP A 43 -11.51 -19.45 -2.80
C TRP A 43 -12.32 -20.44 -3.65
N SER A 44 -13.17 -19.97 -4.55
CA SER A 44 -14.01 -20.86 -5.38
C SER A 44 -13.22 -21.78 -6.31
N LYS A 45 -11.98 -21.41 -6.67
CA LYS A 45 -11.08 -22.23 -7.50
C LYS A 45 -10.25 -23.25 -6.71
N THR A 46 -10.15 -23.09 -5.39
CA THR A 46 -9.32 -23.96 -4.56
C THR A 46 -10.06 -25.25 -4.26
N ARG A 47 -9.48 -26.39 -4.65
CA ARG A 47 -10.05 -27.75 -4.39
C ARG A 47 -9.59 -28.36 -3.07
N GLU A 48 -8.63 -27.72 -2.40
CA GLU A 48 -8.06 -28.15 -1.12
C GLU A 48 -8.54 -27.27 0.04
N ILE A 49 -8.21 -27.67 1.27
CA ILE A 49 -8.48 -26.85 2.46
C ILE A 49 -7.60 -25.60 2.40
N TRP A 50 -8.22 -24.46 2.13
CA TRP A 50 -7.55 -23.16 2.16
C TRP A 50 -7.34 -22.69 3.60
N ARG A 51 -6.16 -22.13 3.87
CA ARG A 51 -5.84 -21.46 5.14
C ARG A 51 -5.49 -20.01 4.85
N SER A 52 -6.09 -19.11 5.60
CA SER A 52 -5.77 -17.69 5.55
C SER A 52 -5.21 -17.20 6.87
N HIS A 53 -4.33 -16.21 6.73
CA HIS A 53 -3.78 -15.48 7.86
C HIS A 53 -4.21 -14.02 7.69
N SER A 54 -4.99 -13.55 8.64
CA SER A 54 -5.36 -12.14 8.75
C SER A 54 -4.41 -11.48 9.74
N LEU A 55 -3.61 -10.53 9.25
CA LEU A 55 -2.76 -9.70 10.09
C LEU A 55 -3.37 -8.31 10.15
N ASP A 56 -3.53 -7.78 11.35
CA ASP A 56 -3.95 -6.40 11.59
C ASP A 56 -2.91 -5.71 12.46
N ILE A 57 -2.51 -4.50 12.06
CA ILE A 57 -1.52 -3.70 12.78
C ILE A 57 -2.27 -2.65 13.60
N SER A 58 -2.22 -2.80 14.93
CA SER A 58 -2.82 -1.83 15.84
C SER A 58 -2.17 -0.46 15.66
N LYS A 59 -2.99 0.58 15.43
CA LYS A 59 -2.55 1.98 15.29
C LYS A 59 -1.38 2.14 14.30
N ALA A 60 -1.55 1.63 13.08
CA ALA A 60 -0.49 1.57 12.07
C ALA A 60 0.20 2.92 11.78
N PHE A 61 -0.54 4.04 11.84
CA PHE A 61 0.04 5.38 11.65
C PHE A 61 0.86 5.85 12.86
N ASP A 62 0.45 5.50 14.09
CA ASP A 62 1.19 5.85 15.31
C ASP A 62 2.40 4.94 15.55
N THR A 63 2.37 3.73 14.98
CA THR A 63 3.37 2.67 15.22
C THR A 63 4.40 2.55 14.08
N VAL A 64 4.34 3.45 13.10
CA VAL A 64 5.26 3.39 11.96
C VAL A 64 6.69 3.69 12.39
N TRP A 65 7.63 2.84 11.97
CA TRP A 65 9.05 3.11 12.21
C TRP A 65 9.56 4.14 11.21
N HIS A 66 9.64 5.40 11.62
CA HIS A 66 10.00 6.52 10.77
C HIS A 66 11.37 6.36 10.10
N ASP A 67 12.42 5.99 10.83
CA ASP A 67 13.77 5.82 10.26
C ASP A 67 13.78 4.72 9.18
N GLY A 68 13.08 3.61 9.44
CA GLY A 68 12.95 2.50 8.49
C GLY A 68 12.09 2.85 7.28
N LEU A 69 11.09 3.72 7.44
CA LEU A 69 10.30 4.24 6.32
C LEU A 69 11.15 5.16 5.44
N ILE A 70 11.89 6.08 6.05
CA ILE A 70 12.76 7.03 5.36
C ILE A 70 13.90 6.29 4.65
N SER A 71 14.50 5.27 5.27
CA SER A 71 15.56 4.47 4.65
C SER A 71 15.07 3.65 3.45
N LYS A 72 13.76 3.39 3.36
CA LYS A 72 13.15 2.67 2.23
C LYS A 72 12.91 3.58 1.01
N LEU A 73 12.85 4.90 1.15
CA LEU A 73 12.54 5.82 0.05
C LEU A 73 13.58 5.83 -1.09
N PRO A 74 14.91 5.85 -0.83
CA PRO A 74 15.88 5.95 -1.91
C PRO A 74 15.86 4.77 -2.90
N PRO A 75 15.69 3.49 -2.45
CA PRO A 75 15.42 2.37 -3.36
C PRO A 75 14.21 2.54 -4.28
N TYR A 76 13.20 3.32 -3.86
CA TYR A 76 12.02 3.65 -4.67
C TYR A 76 12.23 4.88 -5.57
N GLY A 77 13.45 5.42 -5.67
CA GLY A 77 13.73 6.64 -6.44
C GLY A 77 13.22 7.93 -5.78
N LEU A 78 12.77 7.85 -4.52
CA LEU A 78 12.28 9.00 -3.77
C LEU A 78 13.43 9.55 -2.90
N PRO A 79 13.76 10.85 -3.01
CA PRO A 79 14.85 11.42 -2.24
C PRO A 79 14.49 11.49 -0.75
N HIS A 80 15.51 11.44 0.11
CA HIS A 80 15.37 11.43 1.57
C HIS A 80 14.53 12.61 2.11
N PHE A 81 14.58 13.76 1.44
CA PHE A 81 13.83 14.96 1.83
C PHE A 81 12.38 15.00 1.32
N ALA A 82 11.94 14.04 0.49
CA ALA A 82 10.61 14.05 -0.13
C ALA A 82 9.46 13.97 0.89
N LEU A 83 9.72 13.44 2.09
CA LEU A 83 8.77 13.38 3.20
C LEU A 83 9.11 14.35 4.35
N CYS A 84 10.08 15.26 4.18
CA CYS A 84 10.55 16.15 5.25
C CYS A 84 9.60 17.35 5.53
N LEU A 85 8.32 17.23 5.19
CA LEU A 85 7.28 18.16 5.60
C LEU A 85 6.45 17.45 6.69
N ASP A 86 6.72 17.82 7.94
CA ASP A 86 5.96 17.53 9.16
C ASP A 86 5.88 16.04 9.59
N ILE A 87 7.01 15.46 9.97
CA ILE A 87 7.07 14.40 11.00
C ILE A 87 7.71 15.00 12.25
#